data_AF-A0A934T9U9-F1
#
_entry.id   AF-A0A934T9U9-F1
#
_cell.length_a   1.000
_cell.length_b   1.000
_cell.length_c   1.000
_cell.angle_alpha   90.00
_cell.angle_beta   90.00
_cell.angle_gamma   90.00
#
_symmetry.space_group_name_H-M   'P 1'
#
loop_
_entity.id
_entity.type
_entity.pdbx_description
1 polymer ?
#
loop_
_entity_poly.entity_id
_entity_poly.type
_entity_poly.pdbx_seq_one_letter_code
_entity_poly.pdbx_strand_id
1 'polypeptide(L)'
;MKPNDYAKLEKDYSFKMSYLKNTQWWKTILMLPPVCFLFVGLIGILYLFNNDMLVSWYIIPYLIFFVIGTIWLKTMKKHLQKTMMATEGSFHICLAKPIGEKGGYVYTVFANNSRRHDKYNIINLAKELSLDDILDKHKESFKKKSILIHNEDNDSDFFIRAFFNNDLTKRNPDWREDNLFPVLYINDKDTFIVKKKDLI
;
A
#
# COMPACT_ATOMS: atom_id res chain seq x y z
N MET A 1 -14.73 -14.29 9.34
CA MET A 1 -15.22 -14.05 7.97
C MET A 1 -15.03 -15.28 7.10
N LYS A 2 -15.96 -15.53 6.18
CA LYS A 2 -15.82 -16.53 5.13
C LYS A 2 -15.01 -15.93 3.96
N PRO A 3 -14.39 -16.75 3.08
CA PRO A 3 -13.68 -16.28 1.90
C PRO A 3 -14.49 -15.30 1.03
N ASN A 4 -15.80 -15.53 0.90
CA ASN A 4 -16.70 -14.65 0.15
C ASN A 4 -16.83 -13.23 0.74
N ASP A 5 -16.69 -13.08 2.05
CA ASP A 5 -16.79 -11.77 2.70
C ASP A 5 -15.52 -10.93 2.40
N TYR A 6 -14.36 -11.58 2.39
CA TYR A 6 -13.12 -10.96 1.94
C TYR A 6 -13.21 -10.55 0.46
N ALA A 7 -13.71 -11.41 -0.41
CA ALA A 7 -13.87 -11.09 -1.83
C ALA A 7 -14.84 -9.90 -2.08
N LYS A 8 -15.83 -9.70 -1.20
CA LYS A 8 -16.70 -8.51 -1.25
C LYS A 8 -15.94 -7.25 -0.85
N LEU A 9 -15.17 -7.30 0.24
CA LEU A 9 -14.31 -6.19 0.68
C LEU A 9 -13.24 -5.82 -0.35
N GLU A 10 -12.63 -6.82 -0.99
CA GLU A 10 -11.67 -6.64 -2.09
C GLU A 10 -12.29 -5.92 -3.31
N LYS A 11 -13.62 -5.88 -3.44
CA LYS A 11 -14.33 -5.14 -4.51
C LYS A 11 -14.86 -3.79 -4.07
N ASP A 12 -14.92 -3.51 -2.76
CA ASP A 12 -15.46 -2.27 -2.23
C ASP A 12 -14.51 -1.10 -2.50
N TYR A 13 -14.99 -0.11 -3.26
CA TYR A 13 -14.25 1.09 -3.59
C TYR A 13 -13.89 1.93 -2.36
N SER A 14 -14.81 2.03 -1.39
CA SER A 14 -14.62 2.83 -0.18
C SER A 14 -13.51 2.22 0.70
N PHE A 15 -13.49 0.90 0.81
CA PHE A 15 -12.44 0.13 1.47
C PHE A 15 -11.09 0.38 0.80
N LYS A 16 -10.97 0.13 -0.52
CA LYS A 16 -9.72 0.36 -1.27
C LYS A 16 -9.21 1.79 -1.09
N MET A 17 -10.09 2.77 -1.22
CA MET A 17 -9.74 4.19 -1.12
C MET A 17 -9.26 4.59 0.28
N SER A 18 -9.81 3.97 1.34
CA SER A 18 -9.37 4.19 2.72
C SER A 18 -7.92 3.76 2.95
N TYR A 19 -7.53 2.61 2.39
CA TYR A 19 -6.16 2.11 2.50
C TYR A 19 -5.19 2.79 1.54
N LEU A 20 -5.64 3.13 0.32
CA LEU A 20 -4.84 3.85 -0.68
C LEU A 20 -4.38 5.24 -0.18
N LYS A 21 -5.13 5.89 0.71
CA LYS A 21 -4.68 7.16 1.34
C LYS A 21 -3.39 7.01 2.16
N ASN A 22 -3.09 5.80 2.64
CA ASN A 22 -1.88 5.53 3.42
C ASN A 22 -0.70 5.06 2.54
N THR A 23 -0.91 4.88 1.23
CA THR A 23 0.15 4.52 0.30
C THR A 23 0.83 5.74 -0.29
N GLN A 24 2.02 5.56 -0.84
CA GLN A 24 2.80 6.62 -1.49
C GLN A 24 2.45 6.79 -2.97
N TRP A 25 1.17 6.69 -3.34
CA TRP A 25 0.69 6.78 -4.73
C TRP A 25 1.13 8.08 -5.46
N TRP A 26 1.30 9.16 -4.71
CA TRP A 26 1.72 10.46 -5.23
C TRP A 26 3.22 10.53 -5.57
N LYS A 27 4.05 9.59 -5.09
CA LYS A 27 5.49 9.51 -5.41
C LYS A 27 5.73 8.83 -6.76
N THR A 28 5.04 9.31 -7.79
CA THR A 28 5.21 8.83 -9.16
C THR A 28 5.69 10.00 -10.00
N ILE A 29 6.61 9.75 -10.95
CA ILE A 29 7.14 10.79 -11.84
C ILE A 29 6.05 11.50 -12.66
N LEU A 30 4.92 10.83 -12.88
CA LEU A 30 3.72 11.37 -13.54
C LEU A 30 3.08 12.56 -12.79
N MET A 31 3.37 12.75 -11.50
CA MET A 31 2.90 13.92 -10.73
C MET A 31 3.79 15.15 -10.93
N LEU A 32 5.00 15.01 -11.49
CA LEU A 32 5.94 16.12 -11.65
C LEU A 32 5.44 17.17 -12.65
N PRO A 33 5.00 16.83 -13.88
CA PRO A 33 4.55 17.83 -14.85
C PRO A 33 3.42 18.75 -14.36
N PRO A 34 2.29 18.26 -13.80
CA PRO A 34 1.22 19.15 -13.35
C PRO A 34 1.68 20.05 -12.18
N VAL A 35 2.59 19.57 -11.34
CA VAL A 35 3.18 20.36 -10.26
C VAL A 35 4.06 21.48 -10.82
N CYS A 36 4.91 21.20 -11.81
CA CYS A 36 5.73 22.23 -12.48
C CYS A 36 4.86 23.32 -13.13
N PHE A 37 3.77 22.95 -13.80
CA PHE A 37 2.81 23.91 -14.39
C PHE A 37 2.21 24.84 -13.33
N LEU A 38 1.81 24.28 -12.18
CA LEU A 38 1.29 25.07 -11.06
C LEU A 38 2.35 26.01 -10.50
N PHE A 39 3.59 25.55 -10.32
CA PHE A 39 4.68 26.38 -9.81
C PHE A 39 5.02 27.53 -10.78
N VAL A 40 5.13 27.26 -12.08
CA VAL A 40 5.39 28.31 -13.08
C VAL A 40 4.26 29.33 -13.10
N GLY A 41 3.00 28.89 -13.08
CA GLY A 41 1.84 29.79 -13.01
C GLY A 41 1.85 30.64 -11.74
N LEU A 42 2.09 30.04 -10.57
CA LEU A 42 2.08 30.74 -9.29
C LEU A 42 3.24 31.74 -9.15
N ILE A 43 4.47 31.32 -9.50
CA ILE A 43 5.66 32.16 -9.46
C ILE A 43 5.49 33.35 -10.42
N GLY A 44 4.95 33.12 -11.62
CA GLY A 44 4.69 34.20 -12.56
C GLY A 44 3.65 35.20 -12.08
N ILE A 45 2.56 34.74 -11.44
CA ILE A 45 1.57 35.62 -10.82
C ILE A 45 2.21 36.44 -9.69
N LEU A 46 3.01 35.81 -8.81
CA LEU A 46 3.71 36.50 -7.73
C LEU A 46 4.73 37.52 -8.25
N TYR A 47 5.44 37.18 -9.33
CA TYR A 47 6.38 38.08 -9.99
C TYR A 47 5.66 39.32 -10.53
N LEU A 48 4.53 39.15 -11.21
CA LEU A 48 3.74 40.28 -11.71
C LEU A 48 3.10 41.09 -10.58
N PHE A 49 2.72 40.44 -9.49
CA PHE A 49 2.25 41.13 -8.28
C PHE A 49 3.31 42.04 -7.70
N ASN A 50 4.55 41.56 -7.57
CA ASN A 50 5.66 42.36 -7.05
C ASN A 50 6.05 43.56 -7.94
N ASN A 51 5.62 43.56 -9.20
CA ASN A 51 5.85 44.65 -10.15
C ASN A 51 4.60 45.53 -10.37
N ASP A 52 3.54 45.38 -9.56
CA ASP A 52 2.25 46.06 -9.72
C ASP A 52 1.57 45.84 -11.11
N MET A 53 1.91 44.75 -11.80
CA MET A 53 1.43 44.42 -13.15
C MET A 53 0.32 43.36 -13.16
N LEU A 54 -0.42 43.18 -12.07
CA LEU A 54 -1.51 42.19 -12.02
C LEU A 54 -2.63 42.47 -13.03
N VAL A 55 -2.97 43.75 -13.23
CA VAL A 55 -4.00 44.19 -14.19
C VAL A 55 -3.37 44.43 -15.56
N SER A 56 -2.53 43.50 -16.00
CA SER A 56 -1.88 43.56 -17.31
C SER A 56 -2.16 42.30 -18.12
N TRP A 57 -2.05 42.41 -19.44
CA TRP A 57 -2.18 41.27 -20.35
C TRP A 57 -1.12 40.18 -20.09
N TYR A 58 -0.01 40.53 -19.41
CA TYR A 58 1.06 39.60 -19.06
C TYR A 58 0.63 38.55 -18.02
N ILE A 59 -0.46 38.76 -17.27
CA ILE A 59 -0.95 37.77 -16.29
C ILE A 59 -1.62 36.56 -16.94
N ILE A 60 -2.18 36.74 -18.14
CA ILE A 60 -2.98 35.75 -18.87
C ILE A 60 -2.23 34.42 -19.04
N PRO A 61 -0.98 34.37 -19.58
CA PRO A 61 -0.26 33.11 -19.72
C PRO A 61 -0.07 32.38 -18.38
N TYR A 62 0.22 33.10 -17.28
CA TYR A 62 0.43 32.48 -15.97
C TYR A 62 -0.86 31.93 -15.36
N LEU A 63 -1.99 32.62 -15.54
CA LEU A 63 -3.31 32.10 -15.17
C LEU A 63 -3.65 30.83 -15.97
N ILE A 64 -3.34 30.81 -17.27
CA ILE A 64 -3.55 29.62 -18.11
C ILE A 64 -2.70 28.45 -17.60
N PHE A 65 -1.41 28.66 -17.33
CA PHE A 65 -0.54 27.64 -16.75
C PHE A 65 -1.08 27.10 -15.42
N PHE A 66 -1.56 27.99 -14.56
CA PHE A 66 -2.14 27.61 -13.27
C PHE A 66 -3.42 26.79 -13.43
N VAL A 67 -4.38 27.26 -14.23
CA VAL A 67 -5.65 26.56 -14.47
C VAL A 67 -5.42 25.19 -15.12
N ILE A 68 -4.60 25.11 -16.17
CA ILE A 68 -4.25 23.84 -16.82
C ILE A 68 -3.56 22.91 -15.81
N GLY A 69 -2.62 23.42 -15.02
CA GLY A 69 -1.94 22.66 -13.97
C GLY A 69 -2.92 22.07 -12.96
N THR A 70 -3.92 22.83 -12.50
CA THR A 70 -4.92 22.34 -11.52
C THR A 70 -5.80 21.22 -12.09
N ILE A 71 -6.31 21.41 -13.32
CA ILE A 71 -7.15 20.43 -14.01
C ILE A 71 -6.35 19.15 -14.25
N TRP A 72 -5.11 19.30 -14.70
CA TRP A 72 -4.23 18.17 -14.97
C TRP A 72 -3.88 17.41 -13.69
N LEU A 73 -3.55 18.10 -12.60
CA LEU A 73 -3.27 17.48 -11.30
C LEU A 73 -4.46 16.68 -10.78
N LYS A 74 -5.67 17.25 -10.85
CA LYS A 74 -6.91 16.59 -10.41
C LYS A 74 -7.17 15.32 -11.22
N THR A 75 -6.95 15.40 -12.54
CA THR A 75 -7.15 14.27 -13.46
C THR A 75 -6.11 13.18 -13.23
N MET A 76 -4.83 13.56 -13.07
CA MET A 76 -3.73 12.63 -12.82
C MET A 76 -3.90 11.89 -11.49
N LYS A 77 -4.28 12.61 -10.42
CA LYS A 77 -4.63 12.01 -9.14
C LYS A 77 -5.70 10.93 -9.29
N LYS A 78 -6.80 11.26 -9.98
CA LYS A 78 -7.91 10.30 -10.19
C LYS A 78 -7.47 9.10 -11.02
N HIS A 79 -6.66 9.33 -12.04
CA HIS A 79 -6.14 8.26 -12.90
C HIS A 79 -5.23 7.32 -12.11
N LEU A 80 -4.20 7.82 -11.44
CA LEU A 80 -3.26 7.01 -10.63
C LEU A 80 -3.98 6.17 -9.59
N GLN A 81 -4.93 6.77 -8.86
CA GLN A 81 -5.69 6.05 -7.84
C GLN A 81 -6.52 4.92 -8.45
N LYS A 82 -7.20 5.16 -9.57
CA LYS A 82 -7.96 4.11 -10.27
C LYS A 82 -7.06 3.01 -10.80
N THR A 83 -5.93 3.35 -11.42
CA THR A 83 -4.98 2.38 -11.96
C THR A 83 -4.42 1.48 -10.86
N MET A 84 -4.02 2.04 -9.71
CA MET A 84 -3.56 1.24 -8.57
C MET A 84 -4.67 0.31 -8.03
N MET A 85 -5.92 0.76 -7.98
CA MET A 85 -7.04 -0.06 -7.51
C MET A 85 -7.47 -1.17 -8.48
N ALA A 86 -7.15 -0.99 -9.76
CA ALA A 86 -7.46 -1.92 -10.85
C ALA A 86 -6.29 -2.86 -11.19
N THR A 87 -5.12 -2.68 -10.57
CA THR A 87 -3.95 -3.53 -10.82
C THR A 87 -4.24 -4.95 -10.36
N GLU A 88 -4.03 -5.94 -11.22
CA GLU A 88 -4.23 -7.34 -10.87
C GLU A 88 -3.28 -7.78 -9.76
N GLY A 89 -3.75 -8.61 -8.83
CA GLY A 89 -2.96 -9.02 -7.67
C GLY A 89 -2.84 -7.98 -6.55
N SER A 90 -3.40 -6.77 -6.74
CA SER A 90 -3.44 -5.72 -5.72
C SER A 90 -4.77 -5.69 -4.96
N PHE A 91 -4.76 -5.12 -3.76
CA PHE A 91 -5.90 -5.07 -2.85
C PHE A 91 -6.47 -6.44 -2.48
N HIS A 92 -5.63 -7.47 -2.46
CA HIS A 92 -6.01 -8.79 -1.97
C HIS A 92 -5.91 -8.85 -0.46
N ILE A 93 -6.93 -9.42 0.17
CA ILE A 93 -6.90 -9.74 1.59
C ILE A 93 -6.34 -11.15 1.70
N CYS A 94 -5.19 -11.29 2.33
CA CYS A 94 -4.53 -12.55 2.59
C CYS A 94 -4.61 -12.87 4.07
N LEU A 95 -4.74 -14.15 4.42
CA LEU A 95 -4.51 -14.55 5.81
C LEU A 95 -3.00 -14.60 6.05
N ALA A 96 -2.57 -14.07 7.19
CA ALA A 96 -1.18 -14.08 7.61
C ALA A 96 -1.04 -14.84 8.92
N LYS A 97 0.06 -15.59 9.04
CA LYS A 97 0.45 -16.31 10.25
C LYS A 97 1.81 -15.77 10.73
N PRO A 98 1.96 -15.42 12.02
CA PRO A 98 3.27 -15.08 12.57
C PRO A 98 4.16 -16.33 12.63
N ILE A 99 5.44 -16.15 12.29
CA ILE A 99 6.50 -17.16 12.40
C ILE A 99 7.33 -16.92 13.67
N GLY A 100 7.46 -15.67 14.10
CA GLY A 100 8.14 -15.32 15.34
C GLY A 100 8.25 -13.82 15.57
N GLU A 101 8.77 -13.44 16.73
CA GLU A 101 9.00 -12.06 17.13
C GLU A 101 10.49 -11.80 17.39
N LYS A 102 11.04 -10.73 16.81
CA LYS A 102 12.43 -10.31 17.04
C LYS A 102 12.54 -8.79 17.03
N GLY A 103 13.07 -8.23 18.11
CA GLY A 103 13.31 -6.79 18.25
C GLY A 103 12.04 -5.92 18.17
N GLY A 104 10.92 -6.40 18.73
CA GLY A 104 9.63 -5.69 18.75
C GLY A 104 8.84 -5.76 17.43
N TYR A 105 9.29 -6.59 16.49
CA TYR A 105 8.61 -6.85 15.23
C TYR A 105 8.14 -8.29 15.15
N VAL A 106 6.88 -8.47 14.73
CA VAL A 106 6.27 -9.77 14.44
C VAL A 106 6.46 -10.06 12.95
N TYR A 107 7.20 -11.12 12.65
CA TYR A 107 7.46 -11.58 11.29
C TYR A 107 6.36 -12.54 10.87
N THR A 108 5.75 -12.27 9.73
CA THR A 108 4.54 -12.97 9.29
C THR A 108 4.68 -13.43 7.86
N VAL A 109 4.10 -14.60 7.59
CA VAL A 109 4.00 -15.19 6.27
C VAL A 109 2.57 -15.15 5.78
N PHE A 110 2.41 -14.86 4.49
CA PHE A 110 1.13 -14.91 3.79
C PHE A 110 1.35 -15.26 2.32
N ALA A 111 0.32 -15.78 1.65
CA ALA A 111 0.34 -16.05 0.22
C ALA A 111 -0.59 -15.10 -0.53
N ASN A 112 -0.19 -14.65 -1.72
CA ASN A 112 -1.03 -13.82 -2.60
C ASN A 112 -1.50 -14.60 -3.84
N ASN A 113 -1.92 -15.84 -3.65
CA ASN A 113 -2.39 -16.72 -4.72
C ASN A 113 -3.87 -17.11 -4.51
N SER A 114 -4.36 -18.08 -5.27
CA SER A 114 -5.73 -18.61 -5.14
C SER A 114 -6.03 -19.23 -3.77
N ARG A 115 -5.00 -19.68 -3.04
CA ARG A 115 -5.09 -20.29 -1.70
C ARG A 115 -4.90 -19.28 -0.56
N ARG A 116 -4.95 -17.97 -0.83
CA ARG A 116 -4.73 -16.89 0.17
C ARG A 116 -5.69 -16.89 1.38
N HIS A 117 -6.85 -17.54 1.26
CA HIS A 117 -7.81 -17.69 2.36
C HIS A 117 -7.82 -19.10 2.99
N ASP A 118 -6.97 -20.01 2.49
CA ASP A 118 -6.85 -21.35 3.03
C ASP A 118 -5.98 -21.35 4.29
N LYS A 119 -6.66 -21.53 5.43
CA LYS A 119 -6.03 -21.54 6.75
C LYS A 119 -5.00 -22.66 6.88
N TYR A 120 -5.31 -23.85 6.37
CA TYR A 120 -4.45 -25.02 6.55
C TYR A 120 -3.15 -24.85 5.77
N ASN A 121 -3.24 -24.36 4.53
CA ASN A 121 -2.09 -24.06 3.70
C ASN A 121 -1.13 -23.08 4.40
N ILE A 122 -1.66 -21.98 4.94
CA ILE A 122 -0.84 -20.93 5.56
C ILE A 122 -0.24 -21.40 6.90
N ILE A 123 -0.97 -22.20 7.67
CA ILE A 123 -0.44 -22.78 8.92
C ILE A 123 0.70 -23.76 8.61
N ASN A 124 0.56 -24.60 7.58
CA ASN A 124 1.61 -25.54 7.19
C ASN A 124 2.85 -24.79 6.69
N LEU A 125 2.67 -23.78 5.82
CA LEU A 125 3.75 -22.91 5.37
C LEU A 125 4.49 -22.26 6.55
N ALA A 126 3.78 -21.77 7.56
CA ALA A 126 4.43 -21.15 8.71
C ALA A 126 5.18 -22.13 9.62
N LYS A 127 4.76 -23.40 9.69
CA LYS A 127 5.43 -24.44 10.50
C LYS A 127 6.73 -24.94 9.88
N GLU A 128 6.79 -24.97 8.56
CA GLU A 128 7.99 -25.38 7.81
C GLU A 128 9.10 -24.30 7.85
N LEU A 129 8.74 -23.07 8.26
CA LEU A 129 9.63 -21.92 8.23
C LEU A 129 10.25 -21.63 9.60
N SER A 130 11.58 -21.67 9.67
CA SER A 130 12.36 -21.16 10.80
C SER A 130 12.69 -19.68 10.62
N LEU A 131 12.37 -18.86 11.63
CA LEU A 131 12.64 -17.41 11.61
C LEU A 131 14.13 -17.11 11.40
N ASP A 132 15.01 -17.81 12.13
CA ASP A 132 16.44 -17.53 12.11
C ASP A 132 17.06 -17.91 10.75
N ASP A 133 16.62 -19.02 10.15
CA ASP A 133 17.09 -19.45 8.82
C ASP A 133 16.73 -18.40 7.74
N ILE A 134 15.54 -17.80 7.84
CA ILE A 134 15.07 -16.77 6.89
C ILE A 134 15.86 -15.48 7.05
N LEU A 135 16.12 -15.08 8.29
CA LEU A 135 16.89 -13.87 8.59
C LEU A 135 18.36 -14.01 8.15
N ASP A 136 18.91 -15.21 8.26
CA ASP A 136 20.29 -15.49 7.85
C ASP A 136 20.42 -15.63 6.33
N LYS A 137 19.44 -16.27 5.66
CA LYS A 137 19.42 -16.40 4.19
C LYS A 137 19.13 -15.07 3.48
N HIS A 138 18.26 -14.23 4.03
CA HIS A 138 17.85 -12.99 3.39
C HIS A 138 18.35 -11.76 4.14
N LYS A 139 19.35 -11.09 3.56
CA LYS A 139 19.90 -9.82 4.09
C LYS A 139 18.95 -8.62 3.93
N GLU A 140 17.88 -8.77 3.17
CA GLU A 140 16.94 -7.68 2.92
C GLU A 140 16.03 -7.40 4.13
N SER A 141 15.67 -6.13 4.33
CA SER A 141 14.83 -5.74 5.46
C SER A 141 13.34 -6.03 5.22
N PHE A 142 12.84 -7.09 5.86
CA PHE A 142 11.40 -7.42 5.95
C PHE A 142 10.54 -6.33 6.62
N LYS A 143 11.15 -5.30 7.21
CA LYS A 143 10.44 -4.19 7.90
C LYS A 143 9.84 -3.18 6.92
N LYS A 144 10.46 -3.00 5.75
CA LYS A 144 10.10 -1.95 4.78
C LYS A 144 9.27 -2.46 3.62
N LYS A 145 9.51 -3.70 3.17
CA LYS A 145 8.80 -4.36 2.08
C LYS A 145 8.43 -5.79 2.45
N SER A 146 7.36 -6.28 1.86
CA SER A 146 7.02 -7.69 1.76
C SER A 146 7.96 -8.31 0.74
N ILE A 147 8.60 -9.41 1.11
CA ILE A 147 9.60 -10.08 0.28
C ILE A 147 8.99 -11.39 -0.18
N LEU A 148 8.94 -11.58 -1.51
CA LEU A 148 8.57 -12.85 -2.11
C LEU A 148 9.72 -13.84 -1.93
N ILE A 149 9.39 -15.01 -1.37
CA ILE A 149 10.31 -16.13 -1.22
C ILE A 149 9.66 -17.30 -1.94
N HIS A 150 10.44 -17.91 -2.82
CA HIS A 150 10.08 -19.12 -3.53
C HIS A 150 10.59 -20.32 -2.72
N ASN A 151 9.69 -21.24 -2.36
CA ASN A 151 10.09 -22.50 -1.75
C ASN A 151 10.33 -23.55 -2.82
N GLU A 152 11.60 -23.91 -3.03
CA GLU A 152 11.99 -24.93 -4.01
C GLU A 152 11.39 -26.32 -3.68
N ASP A 153 11.13 -26.62 -2.41
CA ASP A 153 10.64 -27.94 -1.99
C ASP A 153 9.16 -28.18 -2.30
N ASN A 154 8.35 -27.11 -2.29
CA ASN A 154 6.90 -27.17 -2.41
C ASN A 154 6.34 -26.39 -3.61
N ASP A 155 7.23 -25.87 -4.47
CA ASP A 155 6.91 -24.99 -5.62
C ASP A 155 5.86 -23.93 -5.26
N SER A 156 6.09 -23.27 -4.12
CA SER A 156 5.12 -22.36 -3.52
C SER A 156 5.72 -20.99 -3.22
N ASP A 157 5.02 -19.98 -3.73
CA ASP A 157 5.36 -18.57 -3.54
C ASP A 157 4.65 -18.03 -2.30
N PHE A 158 5.43 -17.53 -1.35
CA PHE A 158 4.91 -16.84 -0.18
C PHE A 158 5.65 -15.53 0.06
N PHE A 159 4.99 -14.64 0.79
CA PHE A 159 5.51 -13.34 1.16
C PHE A 159 5.81 -13.30 2.65
N ILE A 160 6.93 -12.69 3.02
CA ILE A 160 7.26 -12.38 4.41
C ILE A 160 7.25 -10.88 4.63
N ARG A 161 6.58 -10.47 5.71
CA ARG A 161 6.56 -9.09 6.17
C ARG A 161 6.70 -9.02 7.69
N ALA A 162 7.51 -8.06 8.15
CA ALA A 162 7.59 -7.70 9.56
C ALA A 162 6.66 -6.52 9.87
N PHE A 163 5.85 -6.67 10.92
CA PHE A 163 4.99 -5.63 11.46
C PHE A 163 5.44 -5.26 12.87
N PHE A 164 5.26 -4.00 13.26
CA PHE A 164 5.54 -3.59 14.63
C PHE A 164 4.46 -4.17 15.57
N ASN A 165 4.86 -4.76 16.70
CA ASN A 165 3.92 -5.47 17.58
C ASN A 165 2.77 -4.55 18.06
N ASN A 166 3.08 -3.30 18.40
CA ASN A 166 2.06 -2.31 18.81
C ASN A 166 1.05 -1.98 17.71
N ASP A 167 1.46 -1.98 16.43
CA ASP A 167 0.53 -1.72 15.33
C ASP A 167 -0.46 -2.88 15.15
N LEU A 168 -0.01 -4.09 15.44
CA LEU A 168 -0.77 -5.31 15.29
C LEU A 168 -1.83 -5.43 16.39
N THR A 169 -1.43 -5.24 17.66
CA THR A 169 -2.35 -5.21 18.80
C THR A 169 -3.34 -4.04 18.71
N LYS A 170 -2.92 -2.87 18.23
CA LYS A 170 -3.82 -1.71 18.05
C LYS A 170 -4.89 -1.94 16.99
N ARG A 171 -4.56 -2.63 15.89
CA ARG A 171 -5.50 -2.87 14.77
C ARG A 171 -6.36 -4.12 14.97
N ASN A 172 -5.85 -5.09 15.73
CA ASN A 172 -6.51 -6.33 16.11
C ASN A 172 -6.28 -6.62 17.61
N PRO A 173 -7.09 -6.02 18.51
CA PRO A 173 -6.91 -6.18 19.96
C PRO A 173 -7.05 -7.61 20.46
N ASP A 174 -7.87 -8.44 19.79
CA ASP A 174 -8.09 -9.84 20.17
C ASP A 174 -7.05 -10.79 19.57
N TRP A 175 -6.07 -10.26 18.85
CA TRP A 175 -5.04 -11.11 18.27
C TRP A 175 -4.20 -11.76 19.38
N ARG A 176 -3.87 -13.03 19.12
CA ARG A 176 -2.94 -13.83 19.92
C ARG A 176 -1.91 -14.41 18.96
N GLU A 177 -0.70 -14.69 19.44
CA GLU A 177 0.41 -15.20 18.62
C GLU A 177 0.03 -16.43 17.78
N ASP A 178 -0.87 -17.29 18.28
CA ASP A 178 -1.30 -18.46 17.54
C ASP A 178 -2.38 -18.21 16.47
N ASN A 179 -2.97 -17.02 16.44
CA ASN A 179 -4.08 -16.72 15.56
C ASN A 179 -3.64 -16.16 14.21
N LEU A 180 -4.33 -16.63 13.17
CA LEU A 180 -4.29 -16.02 11.84
C LEU A 180 -4.97 -14.65 11.89
N PHE A 181 -4.45 -13.70 11.12
CA PHE A 181 -5.07 -12.38 10.96
C PHE A 181 -5.03 -11.92 9.50
N PRO A 182 -6.00 -11.11 9.06
CA PRO A 182 -6.05 -10.63 7.68
C PRO A 182 -5.09 -9.46 7.45
N VAL A 183 -4.38 -9.55 6.32
CA VAL A 183 -3.46 -8.55 5.80
C VAL A 183 -3.91 -8.15 4.41
N LEU A 184 -3.96 -6.85 4.14
CA LEU A 184 -4.19 -6.30 2.81
C LEU A 184 -2.87 -6.14 2.09
N TYR A 185 -2.69 -6.89 1.01
CA TYR A 185 -1.59 -6.73 0.08
C TYR A 185 -2.00 -5.79 -1.06
N ILE A 186 -1.28 -4.67 -1.22
CA ILE A 186 -1.47 -3.75 -2.36
C ILE A 186 -0.28 -3.90 -3.32
N ASN A 187 0.94 -3.82 -2.78
CA ASN A 187 2.19 -4.06 -3.48
C ASN A 187 3.28 -4.44 -2.45
N ASP A 188 4.49 -4.75 -2.90
CA ASP A 188 5.62 -5.13 -2.03
C ASP A 188 5.89 -4.11 -0.92
N LYS A 189 5.73 -2.81 -1.16
CA LYS A 189 5.99 -1.77 -0.16
C LYS A 189 4.80 -1.56 0.76
N ASP A 190 3.59 -1.66 0.21
CA ASP A 190 2.32 -1.32 0.82
C ASP A 190 1.54 -2.59 1.18
N THR A 191 1.84 -3.12 2.36
CA THR A 191 1.14 -4.25 2.96
C THR A 191 0.67 -3.84 4.35
N PHE A 192 -0.64 -3.97 4.62
CA PHE A 192 -1.26 -3.43 5.83
C PHE A 192 -2.06 -4.47 6.59
N ILE A 193 -2.01 -4.42 7.91
CA ILE A 193 -2.95 -5.18 8.75
C ILE A 193 -4.34 -4.57 8.58
N VAL A 194 -5.31 -5.42 8.20
CA VAL A 194 -6.72 -5.01 8.06
C VAL A 194 -7.27 -4.72 9.45
N LYS A 195 -7.93 -3.57 9.60
CA LYS A 195 -8.54 -3.17 10.87
C LYS A 195 -9.76 -4.03 11.15
N LYS A 196 -9.93 -4.48 12.40
CA LYS A 196 -11.10 -5.27 12.81
C LYS A 196 -12.45 -4.65 12.40
N LYS A 197 -12.57 -3.32 12.52
CA LYS A 197 -13.80 -2.59 12.15
C LYS A 197 -14.18 -2.67 10.67
N ASP A 198 -13.20 -2.94 9.79
CA ASP A 198 -13.44 -3.06 8.35
C ASP A 198 -13.80 -4.53 7.98
N LEU A 199 -13.82 -5.44 8.96
CA LEU A 199 -14.14 -6.87 8.82
C LEU A 199 -15.56 -7.21 9.35
N ILE A 200 -16.39 -6.21 9.62
CA ILE A 200 -17.75 -6.35 10.17
C ILE A 200 -18.77 -6.07 9.08
#